data_AF-A0A1X0NI33-F1
#
_entry.id   AF-A0A1X0NI33-F1
#
_cell.length_a   1.000
_cell.length_b   1.000
_cell.length_c   1.000
_cell.angle_alpha   90.00
_cell.angle_beta   90.00
_cell.angle_gamma   90.00
#
_symmetry.space_group_name_H-M   'P 1'
#
loop_
_entity.id
_entity.type
_entity.pdbx_description
1 polymer ?
#
loop_
_entity_poly.entity_id
_entity_poly.type
_entity_poly.pdbx_seq_one_letter_code
_entity_poly.pdbx_strand_id
1 'polypeptide(L)'
;MQGSWSILKKNCSNFFPGLAVFARQTQEALDIWLRIYNRQLKYGPADFVEQSETYSPDYHKRFHSQDKNMWVDMELSKEVSQKEVAKLMAYKLDMWRMVHCTGSTLVIGGYALPLALFWLANDTWVPSSFNRTPEELKAWRHAQDLYRYRSVPSYLTDTKWFFDFHAYPWNETQERAWDDLFEKNDVWRDPKVVRPAAEMYDGFIKFELIKRKSLRHLCRSMNIPTFPMLTRLCNGTRVRDYWNLAWSEDYMVITQKLHEKMSDEELYDFAWRRFLAPYDKNLTREEVMKRVEDYFTFLGPEFLEKGKAPNLVILTNYVLGYYNDPAYLEEDIAELDKNDYDHLASWGKDAFLRRLEFENGPLRDQVEAHTQKLLAERAAVAKEQETAKKTA
;
A
#
# COMPACT_ATOMS: atom_id res chain seq x y z
N MET A 1 2.05 -26.88 -2.03
CA MET A 1 0.75 -26.90 -1.34
C MET A 1 0.91 -26.29 0.06
N GLN A 2 0.63 -25.00 0.22
CA GLN A 2 0.55 -24.34 1.54
C GLN A 2 -0.89 -24.47 2.06
N GLY A 3 -1.24 -25.63 2.61
CA GLY A 3 -2.51 -25.77 3.33
C GLY A 3 -2.43 -25.11 4.71
N SER A 4 -3.56 -24.63 5.25
CA SER A 4 -3.62 -24.02 6.59
C SER A 4 -3.00 -24.90 7.69
N TRP A 5 -2.97 -26.23 7.49
CA TRP A 5 -2.31 -27.18 8.38
C TRP A 5 -0.78 -27.08 8.39
N SER A 6 -0.12 -26.88 7.24
CA SER A 6 1.34 -26.75 7.19
C SER A 6 1.78 -25.42 7.82
N ILE A 7 1.01 -24.35 7.59
CA ILE A 7 1.19 -23.04 8.23
C ILE A 7 1.02 -23.17 9.74
N LEU A 8 -0.05 -23.83 10.21
CA LEU A 8 -0.28 -24.07 11.63
C LEU A 8 0.88 -24.84 12.27
N LYS A 9 1.36 -25.93 11.64
CA LYS A 9 2.47 -26.72 12.17
C LYS A 9 3.75 -25.88 12.29
N LYS A 10 4.05 -25.07 11.28
CA LYS A 10 5.18 -24.12 11.28
C LYS A 10 5.04 -23.12 12.44
N ASN A 11 3.92 -22.41 12.51
CA ASN A 11 3.69 -21.37 13.49
C ASN A 11 3.63 -21.90 14.93
N CYS A 12 3.10 -23.10 15.15
CA CYS A 12 3.17 -23.78 16.45
C CYS A 12 4.61 -24.09 16.86
N SER A 13 5.44 -24.58 15.93
CA SER A 13 6.86 -24.87 16.18
C SER A 13 7.66 -23.59 16.46
N ASN A 14 7.32 -22.51 15.76
CA ASN A 14 7.99 -21.21 15.88
C ASN A 14 7.39 -20.30 16.96
N PHE A 15 6.35 -20.74 17.70
CA PHE A 15 5.62 -19.89 18.64
C PHE A 15 6.53 -19.28 19.73
N PHE A 16 7.20 -20.10 20.52
CA PHE A 16 8.07 -19.61 21.61
C PHE A 16 9.29 -18.84 21.09
N PRO A 17 10.03 -19.32 20.08
CA PRO A 17 11.11 -18.54 19.48
C PRO A 17 10.65 -17.19 18.93
N GLY A 18 9.52 -17.16 18.22
CA GLY A 18 8.97 -15.94 17.63
C GLY A 18 8.47 -14.95 18.68
N LEU A 19 7.90 -15.44 19.78
CA LEU A 19 7.53 -14.62 20.93
C LEU A 19 8.76 -14.00 21.61
N ALA A 20 9.86 -14.75 21.74
CA ALA A 20 11.10 -14.23 22.30
C ALA A 20 11.72 -13.12 21.42
N VAL A 21 11.72 -13.31 20.09
CA VAL A 21 12.14 -12.28 19.13
C VAL A 21 11.26 -11.04 19.24
N PHE A 22 9.94 -11.22 19.28
CA PHE A 22 8.98 -10.13 19.43
C PHE A 22 9.19 -9.34 20.73
N ALA A 23 9.39 -10.03 21.86
CA ALA A 23 9.64 -9.39 23.15
C ALA A 23 10.93 -8.55 23.13
N ARG A 24 12.00 -9.03 22.50
CA ARG A 24 13.24 -8.26 22.32
C ARG A 24 13.01 -7.04 21.42
N GLN A 25 12.33 -7.22 20.30
CA GLN A 25 12.00 -6.12 19.38
C GLN A 25 11.12 -5.05 20.04
N THR A 26 10.28 -5.43 21.00
CA THR A 26 9.40 -4.51 21.73
C THR A 26 10.17 -3.43 22.46
N GLN A 27 11.25 -3.78 23.17
CA GLN A 27 12.06 -2.81 23.90
C GLN A 27 12.71 -1.80 22.94
N GLU A 28 13.33 -2.31 21.88
CA GLU A 28 14.00 -1.48 20.88
C GLU A 28 13.00 -0.58 20.14
N ALA A 29 11.82 -1.08 19.78
CA ALA A 29 10.79 -0.30 19.11
C ALA A 29 10.18 0.79 20.00
N LEU A 30 10.01 0.52 21.31
CA LEU A 30 9.53 1.52 22.27
C LEU A 30 10.53 2.67 22.44
N ASP A 31 11.82 2.38 22.49
CA ASP A 31 12.86 3.40 22.56
C ASP A 31 12.86 4.31 21.31
N ILE A 32 12.81 3.70 20.12
CA ILE A 32 12.72 4.43 18.84
C ILE A 32 11.44 5.28 18.82
N TRP A 33 10.29 4.70 19.17
CA TRP A 33 9.03 5.43 19.21
C TRP A 33 9.08 6.62 20.18
N LEU A 34 9.67 6.44 21.37
CA LEU A 34 9.77 7.49 22.37
C LEU A 34 10.66 8.65 21.90
N ARG A 35 11.79 8.35 21.24
CA ARG A 35 12.64 9.38 20.62
C ARG A 35 11.89 10.19 19.56
N ILE A 36 11.20 9.50 18.65
CA ILE A 36 10.38 10.14 17.60
C ILE A 36 9.26 10.98 18.23
N TYR A 37 8.55 10.42 19.22
CA TYR A 37 7.44 11.09 19.90
C TYR A 37 7.89 12.36 20.65
N ASN A 38 8.99 12.29 21.40
CA ASN A 38 9.53 13.46 22.11
C ASN A 38 9.99 14.55 21.13
N ARG A 39 10.59 14.15 20.00
CA ARG A 39 10.96 15.09 18.94
C ARG A 39 9.72 15.77 18.34
N GLN A 40 8.69 14.99 18.06
CA GLN A 40 7.40 15.46 17.55
C GLN A 40 6.75 16.48 18.48
N LEU A 41 6.73 16.22 19.80
CA LEU A 41 6.22 17.18 20.78
C LEU A 41 7.02 18.48 20.84
N LYS A 42 8.33 18.43 20.58
CA LYS A 42 9.23 19.57 20.70
C LYS A 42 9.31 20.45 19.46
N TYR A 43 9.30 19.84 18.28
CA TYR A 43 9.56 20.52 17.00
C TYR A 43 8.41 20.44 16.01
N GLY A 44 7.39 19.62 16.28
CA GLY A 44 6.22 19.52 15.42
C GLY A 44 5.44 20.84 15.37
N PRO A 45 4.77 21.13 14.25
CA PRO A 45 3.85 22.27 14.16
C PRO A 45 2.79 22.24 15.28
N ALA A 46 2.35 23.40 15.77
CA ALA A 46 1.38 23.49 16.85
C ALA A 46 0.09 22.68 16.58
N ASP A 47 -0.45 22.77 15.36
CA ASP A 47 -1.63 22.00 14.93
C ASP A 47 -1.41 20.48 15.00
N PHE A 48 -0.17 20.02 14.77
CA PHE A 48 0.20 18.60 14.85
C PHE A 48 0.39 18.14 16.31
N VAL A 49 0.95 18.99 17.17
CA VAL A 49 1.20 18.68 18.59
C VAL A 49 -0.08 18.75 19.43
N GLU A 50 -0.92 19.76 19.19
CA GLU A 50 -2.15 20.03 19.95
C GLU A 50 -3.36 19.20 19.48
N GLN A 51 -3.12 18.01 18.94
CA GLN A 51 -4.15 17.06 18.50
C GLN A 51 -5.06 16.64 19.66
N SER A 52 -6.11 17.41 19.92
CA SER A 52 -7.13 17.14 20.92
C SER A 52 -8.39 16.56 20.27
N GLU A 53 -9.10 15.68 20.98
CA GLU A 53 -10.45 15.26 20.60
C GLU A 53 -11.45 16.34 21.02
N THR A 54 -11.42 17.51 20.37
CA THR A 54 -12.48 18.51 20.64
C THR A 54 -13.77 18.09 19.97
N TYR A 55 -14.83 17.95 20.78
CA TYR A 55 -16.21 17.92 20.32
C TYR A 55 -16.62 19.34 19.91
N SER A 56 -16.53 19.65 18.62
CA SER A 56 -17.15 20.82 18.01
C SER A 56 -18.39 20.34 17.22
N PRO A 57 -19.42 21.19 17.02
CA PRO A 57 -20.52 20.90 16.10
C PRO A 57 -20.01 20.51 14.70
N ASP A 58 -18.82 20.99 14.36
CA ASP A 58 -17.96 20.43 13.31
C ASP A 58 -17.02 19.37 13.91
N TYR A 59 -17.30 18.10 13.61
CA TYR A 59 -16.66 16.88 14.11
C TYR A 59 -15.13 16.94 14.38
N HIS A 60 -14.72 16.35 15.53
CA HIS A 60 -13.38 15.97 16.00
C HIS A 60 -12.15 16.59 15.29
N LYS A 61 -11.34 17.39 16.02
CA LYS A 61 -10.04 17.94 15.57
C LYS A 61 -9.07 16.92 14.95
N ARG A 62 -9.06 15.67 15.42
CA ARG A 62 -8.30 14.55 14.82
C ARG A 62 -8.70 14.21 13.37
N PHE A 63 -9.80 14.76 12.85
CA PHE A 63 -10.32 14.60 11.49
C PHE A 63 -10.29 15.90 10.65
N HIS A 64 -9.83 17.04 11.20
CA HIS A 64 -10.04 18.34 10.54
C HIS A 64 -9.29 18.55 9.21
N SER A 65 -8.14 17.90 9.03
CA SER A 65 -7.43 17.84 7.74
C SER A 65 -6.21 16.91 7.87
N GLN A 66 -5.84 16.24 6.79
CA GLN A 66 -4.52 15.64 6.64
C GLN A 66 -3.40 16.66 6.95
N ASP A 67 -3.53 17.89 6.43
CA ASP A 67 -2.53 18.96 6.49
C ASP A 67 -2.18 19.39 7.92
N LYS A 68 -3.11 19.18 8.85
CA LYS A 68 -2.95 19.55 10.27
C LYS A 68 -2.44 18.38 11.11
N ASN A 69 -2.69 17.15 10.68
CA ASN A 69 -2.50 15.96 11.49
C ASN A 69 -1.31 15.10 11.06
N MET A 70 -0.60 15.49 10.01
CA MET A 70 0.57 14.82 9.48
C MET A 70 1.70 15.82 9.31
N TRP A 71 2.94 15.36 9.50
CA TRP A 71 4.12 16.20 9.46
C TRP A 71 5.33 15.39 9.01
N VAL A 72 5.87 15.74 7.84
CA VAL A 72 7.13 15.16 7.36
C VAL A 72 8.27 15.82 8.13
N ASP A 73 8.88 15.07 9.04
CA ASP A 73 10.00 15.57 9.81
C ASP A 73 11.29 15.47 8.98
N MET A 74 11.61 16.56 8.30
CA MET A 74 12.78 16.71 7.43
C MET A 74 14.11 16.50 8.17
N GLU A 75 14.10 16.55 9.49
CA GLU A 75 15.28 16.44 10.34
C GLU A 75 15.26 15.20 11.24
N LEU A 76 14.34 14.26 11.00
CA LEU A 76 14.20 13.02 11.79
C LEU A 76 15.52 12.23 11.89
N SER A 77 16.33 12.30 10.82
CA SER A 77 17.66 11.68 10.74
C SER A 77 18.64 12.08 11.85
N LYS A 78 18.39 13.19 12.56
CA LYS A 78 19.21 13.62 13.71
C LYS A 78 18.96 12.77 14.96
N GLU A 79 17.80 12.14 15.10
CA GLU A 79 17.44 11.34 16.29
C GLU A 79 17.45 9.83 16.04
N VAL A 80 17.08 9.42 14.83
CA VAL A 80 16.93 8.00 14.46
C VAL A 80 17.45 7.77 13.05
N SER A 81 17.99 6.57 12.81
CA SER A 81 18.41 6.10 11.49
C SER A 81 17.24 5.58 10.66
N GLN A 82 17.41 5.53 9.34
CA GLN A 82 16.41 4.98 8.42
C GLN A 82 16.05 3.52 8.78
N LYS A 83 17.03 2.72 9.20
CA LYS A 83 16.81 1.32 9.61
C LYS A 83 15.97 1.21 10.89
N GLU A 84 16.14 2.13 11.83
CA GLU A 84 15.32 2.20 13.04
C GLU A 84 13.86 2.53 12.69
N VAL A 85 13.63 3.46 11.75
CA VAL A 85 12.28 3.79 11.27
C VAL A 85 11.64 2.58 10.57
N ALA A 86 12.38 1.92 9.67
CA ALA A 86 11.92 0.71 9.00
C ALA A 86 11.51 -0.39 9.99
N LYS A 87 12.34 -0.60 11.02
CA LYS A 87 12.06 -1.55 12.11
C LYS A 87 10.80 -1.17 12.87
N LEU A 88 10.62 0.11 13.23
CA LEU A 88 9.44 0.58 13.93
C LEU A 88 8.17 0.38 13.09
N MET A 89 8.21 0.66 11.79
CA MET A 89 7.06 0.45 10.90
C MET A 89 6.63 -1.02 10.85
N ALA A 90 7.58 -1.94 10.68
CA ALA A 90 7.30 -3.38 10.71
C ALA A 90 6.75 -3.82 12.08
N TYR A 91 7.40 -3.38 13.16
CA TYR A 91 6.99 -3.71 14.53
C TYR A 91 5.57 -3.22 14.86
N LYS A 92 5.18 -2.01 14.43
CA LYS A 92 3.82 -1.49 14.68
C LYS A 92 2.73 -2.42 14.10
N LEU A 93 2.92 -2.96 12.89
CA LEU A 93 1.99 -3.91 12.29
C LEU A 93 1.96 -5.24 13.05
N ASP A 94 3.13 -5.75 13.43
CA ASP A 94 3.26 -6.99 14.20
C ASP A 94 2.68 -6.89 15.62
N MET A 95 2.83 -5.73 16.27
CA MET A 95 2.21 -5.44 17.56
C MET A 95 0.69 -5.52 17.47
N TRP A 96 0.09 -4.99 16.40
CA TRP A 96 -1.35 -5.14 16.19
C TRP A 96 -1.77 -6.60 16.01
N ARG A 97 -1.02 -7.37 15.21
CA ARG A 97 -1.27 -8.80 15.01
C ARG A 97 -1.20 -9.58 16.33
N MET A 98 -0.21 -9.28 17.17
CA MET A 98 -0.08 -9.87 18.50
C MET A 98 -1.23 -9.50 19.43
N VAL A 99 -1.46 -8.20 19.65
CA VAL A 99 -2.42 -7.69 20.66
C VAL A 99 -3.83 -8.21 20.43
N HIS A 100 -4.29 -8.32 19.18
CA HIS A 100 -5.65 -8.78 18.91
C HIS A 100 -5.88 -10.24 19.33
N CYS A 101 -4.91 -11.12 19.10
CA CYS A 101 -5.04 -12.55 19.37
C CYS A 101 -4.66 -12.90 20.82
N THR A 102 -3.69 -12.20 21.41
CA THR A 102 -3.36 -12.37 22.83
C THR A 102 -4.43 -11.73 23.71
N GLY A 103 -5.00 -10.59 23.30
CA GLY A 103 -6.05 -9.89 24.05
C GLY A 103 -7.32 -10.73 24.20
N SER A 104 -7.77 -11.41 23.14
CA SER A 104 -8.92 -12.31 23.22
C SER A 104 -8.64 -13.49 24.16
N THR A 105 -7.44 -14.05 24.11
CA THR A 105 -7.00 -15.13 25.01
C THR A 105 -6.99 -14.70 26.48
N LEU A 106 -6.54 -13.49 26.78
CA LEU A 106 -6.53 -12.95 28.14
C LEU A 106 -7.95 -12.67 28.68
N VAL A 107 -8.87 -12.23 27.83
CA VAL A 107 -10.23 -11.86 28.24
C VAL A 107 -11.14 -13.07 28.36
N ILE A 108 -11.04 -14.03 27.44
CA ILE A 108 -11.95 -15.19 27.33
C ILE A 108 -11.35 -16.44 28.02
N GLY A 109 -10.06 -16.41 28.36
CA GLY A 109 -9.36 -17.51 29.01
C GLY A 109 -9.21 -18.73 28.09
N GLY A 110 -9.25 -19.94 28.68
CA GLY A 110 -9.03 -21.20 27.94
C GLY A 110 -9.99 -21.43 26.77
N TYR A 111 -11.18 -20.81 26.78
CA TYR A 111 -12.14 -20.89 25.67
C TYR A 111 -11.69 -20.18 24.39
N ALA A 112 -10.66 -19.32 24.46
CA ALA A 112 -10.06 -18.70 23.28
C ALA A 112 -9.08 -19.62 22.53
N LEU A 113 -8.78 -20.82 23.05
CA LEU A 113 -7.82 -21.73 22.43
C LEU A 113 -8.12 -22.02 20.94
N PRO A 114 -9.38 -22.24 20.52
CA PRO A 114 -9.71 -22.40 19.10
C PRO A 114 -9.35 -21.14 18.27
N LEU A 115 -9.57 -19.94 18.80
CA LEU A 115 -9.23 -18.68 18.12
C LEU A 115 -7.71 -18.55 17.93
N ALA A 116 -6.92 -18.96 18.93
CA ALA A 116 -5.46 -18.99 18.83
C ALA A 116 -4.97 -19.96 17.75
N LEU A 117 -5.63 -21.12 17.60
CA LEU A 117 -5.32 -22.08 16.53
C LEU A 117 -5.66 -21.50 15.15
N PHE A 118 -6.80 -20.85 14.98
CA PHE A 118 -7.15 -20.18 13.71
C PHE A 118 -6.19 -19.05 13.36
N TRP A 119 -5.73 -18.30 14.36
CA TRP A 119 -4.71 -17.28 14.17
C TRP A 119 -3.39 -17.87 13.68
N LEU A 120 -2.86 -18.90 14.36
CA LEU A 120 -1.61 -19.55 13.98
C LEU A 120 -1.69 -20.29 12.64
N ALA A 121 -2.89 -20.65 12.19
CA ALA A 121 -3.10 -21.30 10.90
C ALA A 121 -3.04 -20.32 9.69
N ASN A 122 -2.81 -19.02 9.91
CA ASN A 122 -2.85 -18.02 8.83
C ASN A 122 -1.70 -17.00 8.91
N ASP A 123 -0.78 -17.06 7.94
CA ASP A 123 0.37 -16.16 7.85
C ASP A 123 0.01 -14.69 7.61
N THR A 124 -1.21 -14.38 7.16
CA THR A 124 -1.72 -13.00 7.07
C THR A 124 -1.73 -12.33 8.45
N TRP A 125 -2.14 -13.08 9.47
CA TRP A 125 -2.44 -12.56 10.81
C TRP A 125 -1.33 -12.83 11.83
N VAL A 126 -0.39 -13.72 11.53
CA VAL A 126 0.78 -13.98 12.38
C VAL A 126 1.87 -12.92 12.16
N PRO A 127 2.54 -12.43 13.22
CA PRO A 127 3.66 -11.48 13.09
C PRO A 127 4.82 -12.01 12.26
N SER A 128 5.60 -11.09 11.67
CA SER A 128 6.80 -11.47 10.92
C SER A 128 7.81 -12.23 11.79
N SER A 129 7.88 -11.95 13.10
CA SER A 129 8.81 -12.57 14.05
C SER A 129 8.66 -14.09 14.22
N PHE A 130 7.55 -14.67 13.75
CA PHE A 130 7.31 -16.12 13.79
C PHE A 130 7.93 -16.85 12.58
N ASN A 131 8.51 -16.10 11.64
CA ASN A 131 9.23 -16.63 10.49
C ASN A 131 10.73 -16.47 10.73
N ARG A 132 11.44 -17.57 10.90
CA ARG A 132 12.84 -17.63 11.32
C ARG A 132 13.80 -17.75 10.16
N THR A 133 13.40 -18.41 9.09
CA THR A 133 14.25 -18.56 7.90
C THR A 133 13.88 -17.54 6.82
N PRO A 134 14.82 -17.19 5.91
CA PRO A 134 14.52 -16.32 4.78
C PRO A 134 13.38 -16.84 3.90
N GLU A 135 13.25 -18.15 3.74
CA GLU A 135 12.19 -18.80 2.96
C GLU A 135 10.83 -18.66 3.65
N GLU A 136 10.77 -18.82 4.97
CA GLU A 136 9.56 -18.58 5.74
C GLU A 136 9.13 -17.12 5.66
N LEU A 137 10.08 -16.18 5.73
CA LEU A 137 9.79 -14.75 5.60
C LEU A 137 9.32 -14.39 4.19
N LYS A 138 9.92 -15.00 3.16
CA LYS A 138 9.48 -14.90 1.76
C LYS A 138 8.04 -15.39 1.60
N ALA A 139 7.72 -16.57 2.12
CA ALA A 139 6.36 -17.13 2.10
C ALA A 139 5.37 -16.22 2.86
N TRP A 140 5.78 -15.66 3.99
CA TRP A 140 4.97 -14.73 4.75
C TRP A 140 4.69 -13.45 3.96
N ARG A 141 5.71 -12.82 3.35
CA ARG A 141 5.53 -11.62 2.50
C ARG A 141 4.61 -11.90 1.31
N HIS A 142 4.72 -13.09 0.72
CA HIS A 142 3.80 -13.53 -0.33
C HIS A 142 2.35 -13.58 0.17
N ALA A 143 2.10 -14.23 1.31
CA ALA A 143 0.76 -14.27 1.92
C ALA A 143 0.20 -12.87 2.24
N GLN A 144 1.08 -11.95 2.65
CA GLN A 144 0.72 -10.55 2.84
C GLN A 144 0.29 -9.89 1.53
N ASP A 145 1.00 -10.10 0.43
CA ASP A 145 0.66 -9.53 -0.89
C ASP A 145 -0.65 -10.09 -1.46
N LEU A 146 -0.91 -11.39 -1.27
CA LEU A 146 -2.21 -12.00 -1.61
C LEU A 146 -3.38 -11.30 -0.92
N TYR A 147 -3.21 -10.96 0.36
CA TYR A 147 -4.23 -10.21 1.09
C TYR A 147 -4.43 -8.79 0.54
N ARG A 148 -3.36 -8.16 0.00
CA ARG A 148 -3.44 -6.87 -0.69
C ARG A 148 -4.23 -6.99 -1.99
N TYR A 149 -3.89 -7.96 -2.85
CA TYR A 149 -4.60 -8.21 -4.12
C TYR A 149 -6.10 -8.41 -3.92
N ARG A 150 -6.52 -9.04 -2.81
CA ARG A 150 -7.94 -9.21 -2.48
C ARG A 150 -8.68 -7.89 -2.17
N SER A 151 -7.98 -6.90 -1.62
CA SER A 151 -8.62 -5.69 -1.05
C SER A 151 -8.45 -4.44 -1.92
N VAL A 152 -7.35 -4.37 -2.66
CA VAL A 152 -6.96 -3.20 -3.46
C VAL A 152 -7.97 -2.87 -4.57
N PRO A 153 -8.44 -3.83 -5.41
CA PRO A 153 -9.39 -3.53 -6.48
C PRO A 153 -10.68 -2.90 -5.95
N SER A 154 -11.20 -3.37 -4.81
CA SER A 154 -12.37 -2.78 -4.17
C SER A 154 -12.10 -1.37 -3.66
N TYR A 155 -10.93 -1.12 -3.08
CA TYR A 155 -10.54 0.22 -2.62
C TYR A 155 -10.44 1.20 -3.80
N LEU A 156 -9.73 0.81 -4.86
CA LEU A 156 -9.52 1.63 -6.05
C LEU A 156 -10.85 1.92 -6.77
N THR A 157 -11.68 0.90 -6.99
CA THR A 157 -12.99 1.04 -7.63
C THR A 157 -13.93 1.93 -6.84
N ASP A 158 -14.08 1.68 -5.52
CA ASP A 158 -14.96 2.50 -4.66
C ASP A 158 -14.47 3.97 -4.62
N THR A 159 -13.16 4.19 -4.69
CA THR A 159 -12.53 5.53 -4.69
C THR A 159 -12.73 6.24 -6.01
N LYS A 160 -12.44 5.59 -7.14
CA LYS A 160 -12.67 6.12 -8.49
C LYS A 160 -14.13 6.51 -8.66
N TRP A 161 -15.04 5.55 -8.42
CA TRP A 161 -16.47 5.77 -8.55
C TRP A 161 -16.92 6.94 -7.66
N PHE A 162 -16.52 6.97 -6.38
CA PHE A 162 -16.93 8.07 -5.51
C PHE A 162 -16.48 9.44 -6.02
N PHE A 163 -15.23 9.58 -6.47
CA PHE A 163 -14.71 10.87 -6.90
C PHE A 163 -15.11 11.25 -8.33
N ASP A 164 -15.32 10.31 -9.25
CA ASP A 164 -15.90 10.60 -10.58
C ASP A 164 -17.25 11.33 -10.47
N PHE A 165 -18.06 10.98 -9.46
CA PHE A 165 -19.35 11.64 -9.21
C PHE A 165 -19.24 13.00 -8.51
N HIS A 166 -18.13 13.30 -7.83
CA HIS A 166 -18.02 14.48 -6.95
C HIS A 166 -16.89 15.45 -7.34
N ALA A 167 -16.02 15.05 -8.26
CA ALA A 167 -14.78 15.72 -8.60
C ALA A 167 -14.60 15.61 -10.13
N TYR A 168 -15.29 16.49 -10.88
CA TYR A 168 -15.20 16.47 -12.34
C TYR A 168 -13.82 17.01 -12.77
N PRO A 169 -13.05 16.31 -13.62
CA PRO A 169 -11.80 16.81 -14.19
C PRO A 169 -12.00 18.18 -14.84
N TRP A 170 -11.07 19.12 -14.63
CA TRP A 170 -11.22 20.47 -15.21
C TRP A 170 -10.68 20.56 -16.65
N ASN A 171 -9.87 19.59 -17.09
CA ASN A 171 -9.38 19.47 -18.46
C ASN A 171 -9.01 18.02 -18.83
N GLU A 172 -8.82 17.77 -20.13
CA GLU A 172 -8.49 16.45 -20.71
C GLU A 172 -7.19 15.85 -20.15
N THR A 173 -6.21 16.69 -19.77
CA THR A 173 -4.95 16.21 -19.20
C THR A 173 -5.16 15.64 -17.80
N GLN A 174 -5.98 16.29 -16.99
CA GLN A 174 -6.34 15.83 -15.64
C GLN A 174 -7.24 14.60 -15.68
N GLU A 175 -8.17 14.54 -16.63
CA GLU A 175 -9.03 13.36 -16.84
C GLU A 175 -8.18 12.13 -17.17
N ARG A 176 -7.26 12.26 -18.13
CA ARG A 176 -6.32 11.20 -18.47
C ARG A 176 -5.43 10.80 -17.29
N ALA A 177 -4.85 11.79 -16.59
CA ALA A 177 -4.03 11.53 -15.42
C ALA A 177 -4.80 10.78 -14.32
N TRP A 178 -6.09 11.10 -14.17
CA TRP A 178 -6.98 10.46 -13.22
C TRP A 178 -7.35 9.03 -13.63
N ASP A 179 -7.61 8.77 -14.91
CA ASP A 179 -7.85 7.41 -15.40
C ASP A 179 -6.61 6.52 -15.28
N ASP A 180 -5.43 7.06 -15.64
CA ASP A 180 -4.15 6.35 -15.55
C ASP A 180 -3.82 5.90 -14.10
N LEU A 181 -4.35 6.57 -13.06
CA LEU A 181 -4.19 6.12 -11.65
C LEU A 181 -4.82 4.76 -11.36
N PHE A 182 -5.92 4.44 -12.06
CA PHE A 182 -6.74 3.26 -11.80
C PHE A 182 -6.53 2.15 -12.83
N GLU A 183 -5.53 2.30 -13.69
CA GLU A 183 -5.11 1.26 -14.61
C GLU A 183 -4.66 0.00 -13.87
N LYS A 184 -4.69 -1.12 -14.59
CA LYS A 184 -4.28 -2.41 -14.06
C LYS A 184 -2.79 -2.45 -13.72
N ASN A 185 -2.41 -3.43 -12.90
CA ASN A 185 -1.04 -3.54 -12.38
C ASN A 185 0.05 -3.82 -13.42
N ASP A 186 -0.31 -4.28 -14.62
CA ASP A 186 0.57 -4.55 -15.76
C ASP A 186 0.90 -3.28 -16.56
N VAL A 187 0.14 -2.19 -16.38
CA VAL A 187 0.37 -0.92 -17.05
C VAL A 187 1.35 -0.07 -16.23
N TRP A 188 2.41 0.41 -16.90
CA TRP A 188 3.33 1.37 -16.30
C TRP A 188 2.67 2.75 -16.22
N ARG A 189 2.69 3.33 -15.02
CA ARG A 189 2.09 4.62 -14.69
C ARG A 189 3.19 5.67 -14.57
N ASP A 190 3.35 6.46 -15.64
CA ASP A 190 4.34 7.54 -15.67
C ASP A 190 3.99 8.59 -14.60
N PRO A 191 4.84 8.79 -13.58
CA PRO A 191 4.57 9.75 -12.51
C PRO A 191 4.36 11.18 -13.02
N LYS A 192 4.96 11.56 -14.16
CA LYS A 192 4.80 12.90 -14.74
C LYS A 192 3.42 13.10 -15.36
N VAL A 193 2.83 12.04 -15.92
CA VAL A 193 1.49 12.06 -16.51
C VAL A 193 0.42 12.01 -15.44
N VAL A 194 0.67 11.23 -14.38
CA VAL A 194 -0.31 10.96 -13.33
C VAL A 194 -0.36 12.05 -12.25
N ARG A 195 0.78 12.71 -11.97
CA ARG A 195 0.87 13.73 -10.94
C ARG A 195 -0.05 14.95 -11.10
N PRO A 196 -0.40 15.43 -12.30
CA PRO A 196 -1.45 16.42 -12.48
C PRO A 196 -2.77 16.08 -11.77
N ALA A 197 -3.13 14.80 -11.63
CA ALA A 197 -4.28 14.39 -10.82
C ALA A 197 -4.06 14.63 -9.32
N ALA A 198 -2.84 14.38 -8.82
CA ALA A 198 -2.47 14.69 -7.43
C ALA A 198 -2.55 16.20 -7.14
N GLU A 199 -2.09 17.03 -8.07
CA GLU A 199 -2.10 18.50 -7.94
C GLU A 199 -3.50 19.10 -8.10
N MET A 200 -4.32 18.55 -9.01
CA MET A 200 -5.71 18.99 -9.19
C MET A 200 -6.54 18.79 -7.93
N TYR A 201 -6.41 17.60 -7.32
CA TYR A 201 -7.21 17.22 -6.17
C TYR A 201 -6.58 17.59 -4.84
N ASP A 202 -5.41 18.21 -4.85
CA ASP A 202 -4.77 18.76 -3.66
C ASP A 202 -5.70 19.80 -3.03
N GLY A 203 -6.15 19.53 -1.80
CA GLY A 203 -7.15 20.35 -1.10
C GLY A 203 -8.63 20.07 -1.42
N PHE A 204 -8.96 19.37 -2.51
CA PHE A 204 -10.35 18.98 -2.85
C PHE A 204 -10.68 17.55 -2.39
N ILE A 205 -9.89 16.56 -2.82
CA ILE A 205 -10.01 15.19 -2.33
C ILE A 205 -9.23 15.08 -1.04
N LYS A 206 -9.92 15.22 0.07
CA LYS A 206 -9.29 15.11 1.39
C LYS A 206 -9.46 13.71 1.96
N PHE A 207 -8.45 13.22 2.67
CA PHE A 207 -8.48 11.88 3.26
C PHE A 207 -9.68 11.70 4.20
N GLU A 208 -10.11 12.75 4.91
CA GLU A 208 -11.30 12.73 5.77
C GLU A 208 -12.63 12.56 5.02
N LEU A 209 -12.66 12.70 3.69
CA LEU A 209 -13.85 12.45 2.88
C LEU A 209 -13.99 10.97 2.49
N ILE A 210 -12.97 10.14 2.71
CA ILE A 210 -13.02 8.71 2.39
C ILE A 210 -14.13 8.00 3.16
N LYS A 211 -14.99 7.27 2.46
CA LYS A 211 -16.08 6.49 3.08
C LYS A 211 -15.52 5.43 4.03
N ARG A 212 -16.29 5.09 5.08
CA ARG A 212 -15.92 4.04 6.05
C ARG A 212 -15.59 2.70 5.37
N LYS A 213 -16.34 2.33 4.32
CA LYS A 213 -16.12 1.10 3.54
C LYS A 213 -14.79 1.16 2.80
N SER A 214 -14.53 2.22 2.03
CA SER A 214 -13.27 2.43 1.31
C SER A 214 -12.07 2.48 2.26
N LEU A 215 -12.20 3.15 3.41
CA LEU A 215 -11.16 3.16 4.45
C LEU A 215 -10.86 1.76 4.99
N ARG A 216 -11.89 0.91 5.13
CA ARG A 216 -11.70 -0.48 5.55
C ARG A 216 -10.92 -1.25 4.48
N HIS A 217 -11.25 -1.10 3.20
CA HIS A 217 -10.50 -1.73 2.11
C HIS A 217 -9.06 -1.21 2.03
N LEU A 218 -8.83 0.09 2.23
CA LEU A 218 -7.49 0.67 2.32
C LEU A 218 -6.69 0.06 3.47
N CYS A 219 -7.25 0.02 4.68
CA CYS A 219 -6.57 -0.60 5.82
C CYS A 219 -6.22 -2.07 5.54
N ARG A 220 -7.14 -2.87 4.97
CA ARG A 220 -6.87 -4.26 4.59
C ARG A 220 -5.77 -4.36 3.53
N SER A 221 -5.77 -3.46 2.54
CA SER A 221 -4.72 -3.34 1.52
C SER A 221 -3.35 -2.98 2.09
N MET A 222 -3.32 -2.34 3.27
CA MET A 222 -2.11 -2.06 4.03
C MET A 222 -1.78 -3.14 5.07
N ASN A 223 -2.52 -4.26 5.08
CA ASN A 223 -2.44 -5.32 6.08
C ASN A 223 -2.69 -4.84 7.52
N ILE A 224 -3.41 -3.72 7.69
CA ILE A 224 -3.85 -3.20 8.97
C ILE A 224 -5.13 -3.93 9.38
N PRO A 225 -5.17 -4.59 10.55
CA PRO A 225 -6.37 -5.34 10.97
C PRO A 225 -7.61 -4.45 11.13
N THR A 226 -8.67 -4.77 10.40
CA THR A 226 -9.95 -4.04 10.41
C THR A 226 -11.05 -4.86 11.10
N PHE A 227 -11.05 -4.93 12.42
CA PHE A 227 -12.12 -5.58 13.17
C PHE A 227 -13.37 -4.69 13.25
N PRO A 228 -14.58 -5.28 13.25
CA PRO A 228 -15.84 -4.54 13.11
C PRO A 228 -16.11 -3.49 14.21
N MET A 229 -15.41 -3.60 15.35
CA MET A 229 -15.55 -2.75 16.53
C MET A 229 -14.76 -1.43 16.44
N LEU A 230 -13.79 -1.31 15.52
CA LEU A 230 -12.97 -0.10 15.43
C LEU A 230 -13.63 0.93 14.52
N THR A 231 -13.85 2.13 15.08
CA THR A 231 -14.50 3.24 14.41
C THR A 231 -13.63 3.79 13.27
N ARG A 232 -14.25 4.55 12.35
CA ARG A 232 -13.58 5.22 11.23
C ARG A 232 -12.34 6.00 11.69
N LEU A 233 -12.39 6.58 12.90
CA LEU A 233 -11.30 7.32 13.53
C LEU A 233 -10.04 6.48 13.71
N CYS A 234 -10.14 5.32 14.36
CA CYS A 234 -8.98 4.47 14.64
C CYS A 234 -8.29 4.02 13.35
N ASN A 235 -9.07 3.61 12.35
CA ASN A 235 -8.54 3.17 11.06
C ASN A 235 -7.85 4.33 10.31
N GLY A 236 -8.47 5.50 10.28
CA GLY A 236 -7.88 6.68 9.64
C GLY A 236 -6.60 7.14 10.32
N THR A 237 -6.54 7.10 11.65
CA THR A 237 -5.31 7.41 12.40
C THR A 237 -4.20 6.41 12.12
N ARG A 238 -4.50 5.11 12.01
CA ARG A 238 -3.47 4.09 11.69
C ARG A 238 -2.87 4.26 10.31
N VAL A 239 -3.70 4.56 9.30
CA VAL A 239 -3.21 4.83 7.94
C VAL A 239 -2.29 6.06 7.96
N ARG A 240 -2.70 7.15 8.62
CA ARG A 240 -1.89 8.35 8.74
C ARG A 240 -0.59 8.10 9.51
N ASP A 241 -0.63 7.43 10.65
CA ASP A 241 0.57 7.09 11.43
C ASP A 241 1.58 6.28 10.61
N TYR A 242 1.11 5.33 9.80
CA TYR A 242 1.96 4.58 8.87
C TYR A 242 2.64 5.49 7.85
N TRP A 243 1.85 6.30 7.14
CA TRP A 243 2.36 7.16 6.08
C TRP A 243 3.21 8.33 6.61
N ASN A 244 2.95 8.81 7.83
CA ASN A 244 3.78 9.84 8.45
C ASN A 244 5.21 9.35 8.73
N LEU A 245 5.33 8.11 9.23
CA LEU A 245 6.63 7.44 9.35
C LEU A 245 7.24 7.16 7.98
N ALA A 246 6.43 6.68 7.02
CA ALA A 246 6.91 6.38 5.68
C ALA A 246 7.50 7.62 4.99
N TRP A 247 6.81 8.75 5.01
CA TRP A 247 7.28 9.99 4.41
C TRP A 247 8.51 10.58 5.10
N SER A 248 8.57 10.50 6.43
CA SER A 248 9.77 10.94 7.16
C SER A 248 10.99 10.08 6.79
N GLU A 249 10.80 8.77 6.63
CA GLU A 249 11.84 7.88 6.11
C GLU A 249 12.18 8.18 4.64
N ASP A 250 11.18 8.42 3.79
CA ASP A 250 11.36 8.74 2.37
C ASP A 250 12.21 10.00 2.21
N TYR A 251 11.95 11.03 3.02
CA TYR A 251 12.74 12.24 3.04
C TYR A 251 14.22 11.95 3.36
N MET A 252 14.50 11.09 4.34
CA MET A 252 15.86 10.65 4.67
C MET A 252 16.50 9.89 3.50
N VAL A 253 15.76 8.97 2.88
CA VAL A 253 16.26 8.14 1.77
C VAL A 253 16.57 8.95 0.53
N ILE A 254 15.74 9.95 0.20
CA ILE A 254 15.94 10.81 -0.97
C ILE A 254 17.10 11.78 -0.71
N THR A 255 17.08 12.52 0.41
CA THR A 255 18.09 13.56 0.69
C THR A 255 19.50 13.00 0.90
N GLN A 256 19.62 11.80 1.48
CA GLN A 256 20.91 11.15 1.71
C GLN A 256 21.28 10.14 0.61
N LYS A 257 20.44 9.99 -0.42
CA LYS A 257 20.58 9.01 -1.51
C LYS A 257 20.83 7.59 -1.00
N LEU A 258 20.07 7.17 0.00
CA LEU A 258 20.28 5.85 0.63
C LEU A 258 19.88 4.71 -0.31
N HIS A 259 18.87 4.92 -1.16
CA HIS A 259 18.39 3.92 -2.13
C HIS A 259 19.51 3.42 -3.06
N GLU A 260 20.45 4.29 -3.45
CA GLU A 260 21.62 3.93 -4.26
C GLU A 260 22.59 2.98 -3.53
N LYS A 261 22.62 3.04 -2.18
CA LYS A 261 23.60 2.35 -1.32
C LYS A 261 23.02 1.14 -0.57
N MET A 262 21.69 1.01 -0.53
CA MET A 262 21.00 -0.12 0.10
C MET A 262 21.34 -1.43 -0.61
N SER A 263 21.43 -2.50 0.19
CA SER A 263 21.49 -3.86 -0.38
C SER A 263 20.20 -4.19 -1.15
N ASP A 264 20.22 -5.23 -1.98
CA ASP A 264 19.04 -5.66 -2.74
C ASP A 264 17.85 -5.95 -1.82
N GLU A 265 18.10 -6.61 -0.69
CA GLU A 265 17.07 -6.92 0.31
C GLU A 265 16.52 -5.67 1.00
N GLU A 266 17.39 -4.70 1.31
CA GLU A 266 16.99 -3.44 1.97
C GLU A 266 16.16 -2.56 1.02
N LEU A 267 16.59 -2.45 -0.24
CA LEU A 267 15.86 -1.71 -1.27
C LEU A 267 14.50 -2.36 -1.55
N TYR A 268 14.48 -3.70 -1.62
CA TYR A 268 13.25 -4.44 -1.81
C TYR A 268 12.28 -4.25 -0.65
N ASP A 269 12.75 -4.35 0.60
CA ASP A 269 11.92 -4.12 1.79
C ASP A 269 11.38 -2.68 1.84
N PHE A 270 12.23 -1.70 1.52
CA PHE A 270 11.82 -0.30 1.40
C PHE A 270 10.69 -0.14 0.38
N ALA A 271 10.86 -0.67 -0.83
CA ALA A 271 9.86 -0.61 -1.90
C ALA A 271 8.57 -1.39 -1.56
N TRP A 272 8.69 -2.55 -0.92
CA TRP A 272 7.56 -3.39 -0.50
C TRP A 272 6.70 -2.71 0.57
N ARG A 273 7.32 -1.96 1.50
CA ARG A 273 6.61 -1.11 2.48
C ARG A 273 5.90 0.08 1.83
N ARG A 274 6.32 0.50 0.62
CA ARG A 274 5.62 1.53 -0.17
C ARG A 274 4.65 0.93 -1.18
N PHE A 275 4.40 -0.38 -1.14
CA PHE A 275 3.51 -1.07 -2.08
C PHE A 275 4.00 -1.02 -3.54
N LEU A 276 5.30 -0.80 -3.77
CA LEU A 276 5.88 -0.66 -5.11
C LEU A 276 6.38 -2.00 -5.68
N ALA A 277 6.78 -2.93 -4.82
CA ALA A 277 7.42 -4.19 -5.22
C ALA A 277 6.69 -5.41 -4.64
N PRO A 278 5.62 -5.92 -5.29
CA PRO A 278 4.97 -7.16 -4.88
C PRO A 278 5.92 -8.36 -4.97
N TYR A 279 5.88 -9.24 -3.96
CA TYR A 279 6.77 -10.39 -3.78
C TYR A 279 6.59 -11.47 -4.85
N ASP A 280 5.39 -11.61 -5.40
CA ASP A 280 5.07 -12.57 -6.45
C ASP A 280 5.76 -12.24 -7.79
N LYS A 281 6.06 -10.96 -8.04
CA LYS A 281 6.61 -10.50 -9.33
C LYS A 281 8.11 -10.77 -9.51
N ASN A 282 8.83 -11.20 -8.46
CA ASN A 282 10.27 -11.48 -8.48
C ASN A 282 11.10 -10.42 -9.26
N LEU A 283 10.85 -9.15 -8.97
CA LEU A 283 11.46 -8.03 -9.68
C LEU A 283 12.98 -8.00 -9.51
N THR A 284 13.68 -7.60 -10.56
CA THR A 284 15.12 -7.32 -10.54
C THR A 284 15.43 -6.04 -9.75
N ARG A 285 16.69 -5.88 -9.30
CA ARG A 285 17.13 -4.64 -8.62
C ARG A 285 16.85 -3.40 -9.47
N GLU A 286 17.09 -3.48 -10.77
CA GLU A 286 16.90 -2.38 -11.72
C GLU A 286 15.43 -1.96 -11.83
N GLU A 287 14.52 -2.93 -11.90
CA GLU A 287 13.08 -2.67 -11.92
C GLU A 287 12.58 -2.08 -10.60
N VAL A 288 13.08 -2.58 -9.46
CA VAL A 288 12.74 -2.02 -8.14
C VAL A 288 13.26 -0.59 -8.03
N MET A 289 14.50 -0.34 -8.44
CA MET A 289 15.09 1.01 -8.44
C MET A 289 14.25 1.97 -9.29
N LYS A 290 13.88 1.57 -10.51
CA LYS A 290 13.02 2.37 -11.37
C LYS A 290 11.70 2.72 -10.70
N ARG A 291 11.02 1.76 -10.05
CA ARG A 291 9.76 2.05 -9.34
C ARG A 291 9.95 2.98 -8.14
N VAL A 292 11.09 2.89 -7.46
CA VAL A 292 11.45 3.78 -6.35
C VAL A 292 11.72 5.21 -6.86
N GLU A 293 12.44 5.36 -7.96
CA GLU A 293 12.70 6.66 -8.59
C GLU A 293 11.42 7.29 -9.18
N ASP A 294 10.56 6.47 -9.79
CA ASP A 294 9.24 6.90 -10.26
C ASP A 294 8.38 7.40 -9.08
N TYR A 295 8.40 6.68 -7.95
CA TYR A 295 7.75 7.10 -6.71
C TYR A 295 8.31 8.42 -6.15
N PHE A 296 9.63 8.61 -6.14
CA PHE A 296 10.22 9.88 -5.71
C PHE A 296 9.83 11.04 -6.63
N THR A 297 9.74 10.78 -7.93
CA THR A 297 9.25 11.75 -8.91
C THR A 297 7.79 12.12 -8.66
N PHE A 298 6.97 11.12 -8.28
CA PHE A 298 5.56 11.30 -7.93
C PHE A 298 5.37 12.16 -6.67
N LEU A 299 6.19 11.97 -5.62
CA LEU A 299 6.15 12.80 -4.41
C LEU A 299 6.33 14.30 -4.69
N GLY A 300 7.12 14.63 -5.72
CA GLY A 300 7.25 15.97 -6.26
C GLY A 300 8.20 16.91 -5.48
N PRO A 301 8.43 18.14 -5.99
CA PRO A 301 9.42 19.07 -5.47
C PRO A 301 8.97 19.69 -4.13
N GLU A 302 7.68 19.95 -3.93
CA GLU A 302 7.19 20.53 -2.66
C GLU A 302 7.44 19.60 -1.46
N PHE A 303 7.45 18.29 -1.69
CA PHE A 303 7.83 17.31 -0.68
C PHE A 303 9.29 17.49 -0.23
N LEU A 304 10.21 17.71 -1.17
CA LEU A 304 11.63 17.87 -0.87
C LEU A 304 12.00 19.27 -0.38
N GLU A 305 11.36 20.31 -0.92
CA GLU A 305 11.67 21.70 -0.60
C GLU A 305 11.04 22.14 0.73
N LYS A 306 9.82 21.68 1.02
CA LYS A 306 9.01 22.17 2.15
C LYS A 306 8.57 21.08 3.12
N GLY A 307 8.84 19.80 2.83
CA GLY A 307 8.28 18.70 3.61
C GLY A 307 6.76 18.61 3.51
N LYS A 308 6.17 19.09 2.39
CA LYS A 308 4.71 19.06 2.21
C LYS A 308 4.27 17.61 2.00
N ALA A 309 3.40 17.12 2.88
CA ALA A 309 2.81 15.79 2.75
C ALA A 309 2.00 15.68 1.44
N PRO A 310 2.24 14.65 0.60
CA PRO A 310 1.45 14.46 -0.62
C PRO A 310 0.02 14.05 -0.27
N ASN A 311 -0.94 14.33 -1.16
CA ASN A 311 -2.33 13.92 -0.96
C ASN A 311 -2.43 12.40 -0.74
N LEU A 312 -2.88 11.99 0.44
CA LEU A 312 -2.82 10.59 0.86
C LEU A 312 -3.70 9.68 -0.01
N VAL A 313 -4.87 10.15 -0.44
CA VAL A 313 -5.78 9.34 -1.28
C VAL A 313 -5.16 9.10 -2.65
N ILE A 314 -4.62 10.16 -3.26
CA ILE A 314 -4.01 10.06 -4.59
C ILE A 314 -2.74 9.21 -4.52
N LEU A 315 -1.92 9.40 -3.49
CA LEU A 315 -0.74 8.59 -3.25
C LEU A 315 -1.11 7.11 -3.08
N THR A 316 -2.09 6.78 -2.24
CA THR A 316 -2.48 5.39 -2.02
C THR A 316 -3.06 4.76 -3.29
N ASN A 317 -3.77 5.52 -4.13
CA ASN A 317 -4.22 5.02 -5.44
C ASN A 317 -3.03 4.72 -6.36
N TYR A 318 -2.06 5.64 -6.44
CA TYR A 318 -0.86 5.44 -7.24
C TYR A 318 -0.07 4.20 -6.78
N VAL A 319 0.28 4.08 -5.50
CA VAL A 319 1.11 2.95 -5.07
C VAL A 319 0.35 1.63 -5.07
N LEU A 320 -0.95 1.62 -4.76
CA LEU A 320 -1.74 0.39 -4.78
C LEU A 320 -2.09 -0.06 -6.20
N GLY A 321 -1.88 0.77 -7.24
CA GLY A 321 -2.05 0.32 -8.62
C GLY A 321 -1.18 -0.89 -8.97
N TYR A 322 -0.04 -1.13 -8.29
CA TYR A 322 0.77 -2.35 -8.49
C TYR A 322 0.08 -3.64 -7.99
N TYR A 323 -1.00 -3.50 -7.23
CA TYR A 323 -1.86 -4.57 -6.73
C TYR A 323 -3.26 -4.54 -7.36
N ASN A 324 -3.49 -3.69 -8.36
CA ASN A 324 -4.76 -3.59 -9.07
C ASN A 324 -4.91 -4.72 -10.11
N ASP A 325 -5.21 -5.92 -9.62
CA ASP A 325 -5.56 -7.06 -10.45
C ASP A 325 -6.89 -7.65 -9.95
N PRO A 326 -8.04 -7.15 -10.45
CA PRO A 326 -9.37 -7.63 -10.06
C PRO A 326 -9.62 -9.11 -10.36
N ALA A 327 -8.77 -9.72 -11.19
CA ALA A 327 -8.84 -11.10 -11.63
C ALA A 327 -7.68 -11.95 -11.08
N TYR A 328 -6.96 -11.47 -10.06
CA TYR A 328 -5.87 -12.24 -9.46
C TYR A 328 -6.41 -13.50 -8.78
N LEU A 329 -6.04 -14.67 -9.31
CA LEU A 329 -6.31 -15.98 -8.72
C LEU A 329 -5.02 -16.80 -8.68
N GLU A 330 -4.77 -17.47 -7.55
CA GLU A 330 -3.75 -18.52 -7.46
C GLU A 330 -4.30 -19.90 -7.86
N GLU A 331 -5.63 -20.08 -7.80
CA GLU A 331 -6.35 -21.34 -8.05
C GLU A 331 -7.36 -21.20 -9.22
N ASP A 332 -8.16 -22.25 -9.49
CA ASP A 332 -9.14 -22.28 -10.59
C ASP A 332 -10.36 -21.36 -10.36
N ILE A 333 -11.09 -21.04 -11.44
CA ILE A 333 -12.38 -20.32 -11.50
C ILE A 333 -13.32 -20.60 -10.31
N ALA A 334 -13.37 -21.84 -9.82
CA ALA A 334 -14.23 -22.27 -8.72
C ALA A 334 -14.02 -21.48 -7.41
N GLU A 335 -12.89 -20.80 -7.23
CA GLU A 335 -12.65 -19.94 -6.06
C GLU A 335 -13.32 -18.56 -6.15
N LEU A 336 -13.58 -18.03 -7.36
CA LEU A 336 -14.33 -16.78 -7.55
C LEU A 336 -15.77 -16.90 -7.04
N ASP A 337 -16.35 -18.09 -7.17
CA ASP A 337 -17.71 -18.39 -6.71
C ASP A 337 -17.81 -18.45 -5.16
N LYS A 338 -16.68 -18.41 -4.43
CA LYS A 338 -16.63 -18.38 -2.95
C LYS A 338 -16.44 -16.99 -2.35
N ASN A 339 -16.32 -15.93 -3.16
CA ASN A 339 -16.01 -14.60 -2.65
C ASN A 339 -17.27 -13.87 -2.13
N ASP A 340 -17.26 -13.43 -0.86
CA ASP A 340 -18.41 -12.84 -0.11
C ASP A 340 -19.03 -11.54 -0.68
N TYR A 341 -18.66 -11.14 -1.89
CA TYR A 341 -19.14 -9.91 -2.53
C TYR A 341 -19.84 -10.26 -3.84
N ASP A 342 -21.10 -10.71 -3.77
CA ASP A 342 -21.93 -11.10 -4.93
C ASP A 342 -21.94 -10.08 -6.09
N HIS A 343 -21.76 -8.79 -5.81
CA HIS A 343 -21.74 -7.72 -6.83
C HIS A 343 -20.35 -7.49 -7.46
N LEU A 344 -19.27 -7.99 -6.85
CA LEU A 344 -17.92 -7.99 -7.42
C LEU A 344 -17.55 -9.36 -7.98
N ALA A 345 -18.25 -10.43 -7.60
CA ALA A 345 -18.09 -11.77 -8.15
C ALA A 345 -18.37 -11.79 -9.66
N SER A 346 -19.38 -11.06 -10.13
CA SER A 346 -19.67 -10.92 -11.56
C SER A 346 -18.54 -10.20 -12.31
N TRP A 347 -17.98 -9.12 -11.75
CA TRP A 347 -16.87 -8.38 -12.38
C TRP A 347 -15.53 -9.11 -12.30
N GLY A 348 -15.23 -9.79 -11.19
CA GLY A 348 -14.03 -10.62 -11.04
C GLY A 348 -14.08 -11.85 -11.95
N LYS A 349 -15.25 -12.50 -12.06
CA LYS A 349 -15.48 -13.63 -12.97
C LYS A 349 -15.43 -13.20 -14.43
N ASP A 350 -16.05 -12.08 -14.78
CA ASP A 350 -15.99 -11.52 -16.14
C ASP A 350 -14.57 -11.06 -16.49
N ALA A 351 -13.84 -10.40 -15.57
CA ALA A 351 -12.45 -10.00 -15.79
C ALA A 351 -11.49 -11.20 -15.88
N PHE A 352 -11.71 -12.27 -15.09
CA PHE A 352 -10.94 -13.50 -15.12
C PHE A 352 -11.22 -14.32 -16.38
N LEU A 353 -12.49 -14.47 -16.78
CA LEU A 353 -12.87 -15.11 -18.04
C LEU A 353 -12.32 -14.33 -19.24
N ARG A 354 -12.40 -12.99 -19.23
CA ARG A 354 -11.76 -12.14 -20.24
C ARG A 354 -10.25 -12.32 -20.26
N ARG A 355 -9.58 -12.41 -19.10
CA ARG A 355 -8.13 -12.68 -19.04
C ARG A 355 -7.79 -14.05 -19.61
N LEU A 356 -8.55 -15.09 -19.30
CA LEU A 356 -8.40 -16.40 -19.91
C LEU A 356 -8.65 -16.37 -21.42
N GLU A 357 -9.63 -15.59 -21.87
CA GLU A 357 -9.90 -15.37 -23.30
C GLU A 357 -8.83 -14.52 -24.00
N PHE A 358 -8.19 -13.59 -23.29
CA PHE A 358 -7.11 -12.74 -23.82
C PHE A 358 -5.73 -13.40 -23.73
N GLU A 359 -5.49 -14.29 -22.77
CA GLU A 359 -4.22 -15.01 -22.60
C GLU A 359 -4.23 -16.35 -23.37
N ASN A 360 -5.39 -17.01 -23.48
CA ASN A 360 -5.53 -18.36 -24.05
C ASN A 360 -6.73 -18.54 -25.01
N GLY A 361 -7.51 -17.50 -25.29
CA GLY A 361 -8.70 -17.58 -26.15
C GLY A 361 -8.54 -16.92 -27.53
N PRO A 362 -9.55 -17.04 -28.39
CA PRO A 362 -9.51 -16.55 -29.77
C PRO A 362 -9.43 -15.02 -29.90
N LEU A 363 -9.71 -14.28 -28.82
CA LEU A 363 -9.55 -12.82 -28.73
C LEU A 363 -8.08 -12.39 -28.58
N ARG A 364 -7.21 -13.27 -28.06
CA ARG A 364 -5.77 -13.02 -28.00
C ARG A 364 -5.19 -12.76 -29.38
N ASP A 365 -5.46 -13.65 -30.33
CA ASP A 365 -4.93 -13.56 -31.69
C ASP A 365 -5.44 -12.30 -32.39
N GLN A 366 -6.68 -11.90 -32.12
CA GLN A 366 -7.28 -10.68 -32.66
C GLN A 366 -6.68 -9.41 -32.04
N VAL A 367 -6.40 -9.41 -30.72
CA VAL A 367 -5.75 -8.30 -30.03
C VAL A 367 -4.27 -8.21 -30.39
N GLU A 368 -3.53 -9.31 -30.48
CA GLU A 368 -2.15 -9.31 -30.99
C GLU A 368 -2.13 -8.77 -32.43
N ALA A 369 -3.04 -9.21 -33.30
CA ALA A 369 -3.15 -8.68 -34.66
C ALA A 369 -3.48 -7.17 -34.70
N HIS A 370 -4.41 -6.71 -33.86
CA HIS A 370 -4.76 -5.30 -33.76
C HIS A 370 -3.63 -4.44 -33.18
N THR A 371 -2.90 -4.96 -32.20
CA THR A 371 -1.77 -4.27 -31.57
C THR A 371 -0.59 -4.17 -32.53
N GLN A 372 -0.31 -5.23 -33.31
CA GLN A 372 0.68 -5.19 -34.40
C GLN A 372 0.30 -4.17 -35.48
N LYS A 373 -1.00 -4.06 -35.80
CA LYS A 373 -1.50 -3.04 -36.73
C LYS A 373 -1.26 -1.62 -36.21
N LEU A 374 -1.58 -1.34 -34.95
CA LEU A 374 -1.33 -0.04 -34.33
C LEU A 374 0.16 0.29 -34.23
N LEU A 375 1.02 -0.70 -33.96
CA LEU A 375 2.47 -0.51 -33.95
C LEU A 375 3.01 -0.20 -35.36
N ALA A 376 2.48 -0.87 -36.39
CA ALA A 376 2.84 -0.59 -37.78
C ALA A 376 2.38 0.81 -38.24
N GLU A 377 1.17 1.23 -37.86
CA GLU A 377 0.65 2.57 -38.11
C GLU A 377 1.50 3.64 -37.42
N ARG A 378 1.88 3.43 -36.15
CA ARG A 378 2.79 4.34 -35.42
C ARG A 378 4.18 4.41 -36.06
N ALA A 379 4.72 3.29 -36.54
CA ALA A 379 6.00 3.26 -37.23
C ALA A 379 5.95 3.95 -38.61
N ALA A 380 4.81 3.86 -39.31
CA ALA A 380 4.59 4.56 -40.57
C ALA A 380 4.51 6.08 -40.37
N VAL A 381 3.76 6.54 -39.37
CA VAL A 381 3.67 7.97 -39.01
C VAL A 381 5.03 8.52 -38.57
N ALA A 382 5.79 7.76 -37.79
CA ALA A 382 7.15 8.14 -37.40
C ALA A 382 8.08 8.27 -38.62
N LYS A 383 8.00 7.36 -39.59
CA LYS A 383 8.75 7.44 -40.85
C LYS A 383 8.33 8.64 -41.69
N GLU A 384 7.04 8.93 -41.81
CA GLU A 384 6.56 10.10 -42.56
C GLU A 384 7.05 11.41 -41.94
N GLN A 385 7.05 11.52 -40.61
CA GLN A 385 7.60 12.67 -39.89
C GLN A 385 9.13 12.79 -40.05
N GLU A 386 9.85 11.67 -40.10
CA GLU A 386 11.29 11.64 -40.32
C GLU A 386 11.66 11.99 -41.77
N THR A 387 10.80 11.63 -42.73
CA THR A 387 10.96 11.96 -44.15
C THR A 387 10.66 13.44 -44.41
N ALA A 388 9.62 13.99 -43.78
CA ALA A 388 9.27 15.41 -43.85
C ALA A 388 10.33 16.33 -43.23
N LYS A 389 11.10 15.84 -42.25
CA LYS A 389 12.27 16.56 -41.68
C LYS A 389 13.53 16.52 -42.55
N LYS A 390 13.62 15.63 -43.53
CA LYS A 390 14.77 15.53 -44.45
C LYS A 390 14.55 16.31 -45.76
N THR A 391 13.31 16.68 -46.07
CA THR A 391 12.92 17.47 -47.25
C THR A 391 12.61 18.93 -46.94
N ALA A 392 12.67 19.35 -45.68
CA ALA A 392 12.76 20.74 -45.24
C ALA A 392 14.22 21.05 -44.87
#